data_AF-A0A143HC23-F1
#
_entry.id   AF-A0A143HC23-F1
#
_cell.length_a   1.000
_cell.length_b   1.000
_cell.length_c   1.000
_cell.angle_alpha   90.00
_cell.angle_beta   90.00
_cell.angle_gamma   90.00
#
_symmetry.space_group_name_H-M   'P 1'
#
loop_
_entity.id
_entity.type
_entity.pdbx_description
1 polymer ?
#
loop_
_entity_poly.entity_id
_entity_poly.type
_entity_poly.pdbx_seq_one_letter_code
_entity_poly.pdbx_strand_id
1 'polypeptide(L)'
;MKNNNDFMEHWLVIDSIQSKLKKELEDVLQIEYNLSLKAFYVLYHLSKAPEKKLRLQQLQEMVGLSQSAMSRLVGNMEANSCGALEKQVCTDDRRGTYTRLTNLGEQKLQGSLASFHEILKSNLSTVNVEAVMKQLTEGL
;
A
#
# COMPACT_ATOMS: atom_id res chain seq x y z
N MET A 1 -34.69 11.64 19.98
CA MET A 1 -33.25 11.45 20.28
C MET A 1 -32.69 10.52 19.22
N LYS A 2 -31.83 11.00 18.32
CA LYS A 2 -31.09 10.12 17.40
C LYS A 2 -30.15 9.27 18.27
N ASN A 3 -30.35 7.96 18.26
CA ASN A 3 -29.60 7.04 19.11
C ASN A 3 -28.11 7.12 18.75
N ASN A 4 -27.24 7.40 19.72
CA ASN A 4 -25.78 7.32 19.56
C ASN A 4 -25.29 5.94 19.07
N ASN A 5 -26.14 4.91 19.14
CA ASN A 5 -25.87 3.59 18.58
C ASN A 5 -25.79 3.57 17.04
N ASP A 6 -26.40 4.54 16.36
CA ASP A 6 -26.39 4.63 14.89
C ASP A 6 -24.96 4.82 14.35
N PHE A 7 -24.16 5.66 15.02
CA PHE A 7 -22.78 5.90 14.58
C PHE A 7 -21.87 4.69 14.82
N MET A 8 -22.06 3.97 15.93
CA MET A 8 -21.28 2.77 16.22
C MET A 8 -21.60 1.64 15.23
N GLU A 9 -22.88 1.42 14.91
CA GLU A 9 -23.28 0.44 13.88
C GLU A 9 -22.72 0.81 12.50
N HIS A 10 -22.80 2.08 12.10
CA HIS A 10 -22.17 2.57 10.86
C HIS A 10 -20.65 2.38 10.87
N TRP A 11 -19.98 2.64 11.99
CA TRP A 11 -18.55 2.43 12.14
C TRP A 11 -18.18 0.95 11.96
N LEU A 12 -18.92 0.03 12.58
CA LEU A 12 -18.69 -1.41 12.44
C LEU A 12 -18.92 -1.90 11.00
N VAL A 13 -19.90 -1.33 10.29
CA VAL A 13 -20.10 -1.61 8.85
C VAL A 13 -18.91 -1.14 8.02
N ILE A 14 -18.38 0.07 8.28
CA ILE A 14 -17.20 0.59 7.58
C ILE A 14 -15.98 -0.31 7.83
N ASP A 15 -15.73 -0.69 9.09
CA ASP A 15 -14.62 -1.58 9.46
C ASP A 15 -14.75 -2.96 8.79
N SER A 16 -15.96 -3.53 8.74
CA SER A 16 -16.24 -4.79 8.07
C SER A 16 -15.99 -4.72 6.57
N ILE A 17 -16.47 -3.67 5.90
CA ILE A 17 -16.23 -3.43 4.47
C ILE A 17 -14.73 -3.29 4.21
N GLN A 18 -14.03 -2.47 5.00
CA GLN A 18 -12.59 -2.26 4.85
C GLN A 18 -11.83 -3.57 5.04
N SER A 19 -12.19 -4.37 6.04
CA SER A 19 -11.55 -5.66 6.33
C SER A 19 -11.77 -6.67 5.20
N LYS A 20 -12.99 -6.76 4.67
CA LYS A 20 -13.30 -7.61 3.52
C LYS A 20 -12.49 -7.23 2.28
N LEU A 21 -12.46 -5.94 1.93
CA LEU A 21 -11.70 -5.43 0.79
C LEU A 21 -10.19 -5.69 0.94
N LYS A 22 -9.63 -5.40 2.12
CA LYS A 22 -8.22 -5.67 2.39
C LYS A 22 -7.89 -7.15 2.21
N LYS A 23 -8.76 -8.04 2.69
CA LYS A 23 -8.57 -9.49 2.55
C LYS A 23 -8.56 -9.93 1.08
N GLU A 24 -9.55 -9.49 0.31
CA GLU A 24 -9.63 -9.82 -1.12
C GLU A 24 -8.41 -9.30 -1.89
N LEU A 25 -7.98 -8.08 -1.61
CA LEU A 25 -6.75 -7.50 -2.17
C LEU A 25 -5.52 -8.31 -1.76
N GLU A 26 -5.38 -8.66 -0.48
CA GLU A 26 -4.25 -9.47 0.01
C GLU A 26 -4.19 -10.83 -0.71
N ASP A 27 -5.32 -11.52 -0.82
CA ASP A 27 -5.40 -12.84 -1.46
C ASP A 27 -5.00 -12.76 -2.94
N VAL A 28 -5.54 -11.80 -3.70
CA VAL A 28 -5.22 -11.64 -5.13
C VAL A 28 -3.77 -11.20 -5.33
N LEU A 29 -3.29 -10.22 -4.55
CA LEU A 29 -1.91 -9.75 -4.65
C LEU A 29 -0.90 -10.86 -4.34
N GLN A 30 -1.22 -11.71 -3.36
CA GLN A 30 -0.36 -12.81 -2.97
C GLN A 30 -0.33 -13.92 -4.02
N ILE A 31 -1.49 -14.28 -4.58
CA ILE A 31 -1.60 -15.35 -5.58
C ILE A 31 -1.00 -14.94 -6.94
N GLU A 32 -1.33 -13.75 -7.43
CA GLU A 32 -0.96 -13.33 -8.79
C GLU A 32 0.44 -12.71 -8.86
N TYR A 33 0.87 -12.02 -7.79
CA TYR A 33 2.09 -11.20 -7.83
C TYR A 33 3.12 -11.58 -6.76
N ASN A 34 2.79 -12.50 -5.86
CA ASN A 34 3.59 -12.83 -4.67
C ASN A 34 3.91 -11.57 -3.85
N LEU A 35 2.90 -10.72 -3.65
CA LEU A 35 2.99 -9.48 -2.87
C LEU A 35 1.93 -9.48 -1.77
N SER A 36 2.31 -9.02 -0.59
CA SER A 36 1.33 -8.58 0.41
C SER A 36 0.76 -7.21 0.04
N LEU A 37 -0.38 -6.82 0.61
CA LEU A 37 -0.95 -5.49 0.40
C LEU A 37 0.02 -4.38 0.86
N LYS A 38 0.76 -4.63 1.95
CA LYS A 38 1.81 -3.72 2.43
C LYS A 38 3.01 -3.65 1.48
N ALA A 39 3.41 -4.77 0.88
CA ALA A 39 4.46 -4.77 -0.15
C ALA A 39 4.03 -3.94 -1.37
N PHE A 40 2.78 -4.11 -1.82
CA PHE A 40 2.19 -3.31 -2.89
C PHE A 40 2.24 -1.80 -2.59
N TYR A 41 1.87 -1.38 -1.37
CA TYR A 41 1.98 0.03 -0.97
C TYR A 41 3.42 0.55 -1.03
N VAL A 42 4.42 -0.24 -0.61
CA VAL A 42 5.84 0.13 -0.75
C VAL A 42 6.20 0.37 -2.21
N LEU A 43 5.82 -0.54 -3.13
CA LEU A 43 6.07 -0.36 -4.57
C LEU A 43 5.39 0.91 -5.09
N TYR A 44 4.13 1.14 -4.71
CA TYR A 44 3.37 2.31 -5.11
C TYR A 44 4.06 3.61 -4.68
N HIS A 45 4.43 3.75 -3.40
CA HIS A 45 5.11 4.94 -2.89
C HIS A 45 6.47 5.16 -3.55
N LEU A 46 7.25 4.09 -3.76
CA LEU A 46 8.53 4.20 -4.46
C LEU A 46 8.34 4.65 -5.91
N SER A 47 7.35 4.15 -6.64
CA SER A 47 7.11 4.55 -8.03
C SER A 47 6.79 6.04 -8.20
N LYS A 48 6.27 6.69 -7.14
CA LYS A 48 5.96 8.13 -7.09
C LYS A 48 7.11 8.98 -6.55
N ALA A 49 8.11 8.36 -5.94
CA ALA A 49 9.25 9.06 -5.36
C ALA A 49 10.26 9.48 -6.45
N PRO A 50 11.00 10.60 -6.24
CA PRO A 50 12.13 10.95 -7.08
C PRO A 50 13.13 9.80 -7.20
N GLU A 51 13.57 9.52 -8.44
CA GLU A 51 14.49 8.41 -8.75
C GLU A 51 14.00 7.01 -8.32
N LYS A 52 12.72 6.89 -7.97
CA LYS A 52 12.08 5.66 -7.46
C LYS A 52 12.73 5.07 -6.21
N LYS A 53 13.24 5.93 -5.34
CA LYS A 53 13.95 5.52 -4.11
C LYS A 53 13.49 6.33 -2.89
N LEU A 54 13.43 5.66 -1.75
CA LEU A 54 13.09 6.27 -0.45
C LEU A 54 13.97 5.69 0.65
N ARG A 55 14.16 6.45 1.73
CA ARG A 55 14.78 5.92 2.95
C ARG A 55 13.77 5.04 3.69
N LEU A 56 14.28 4.05 4.42
CA LEU A 56 13.44 3.12 5.18
C LEU A 56 12.49 3.82 6.16
N GLN A 57 12.92 4.93 6.77
CA GLN A 57 12.10 5.72 7.69
C GLN A 57 10.91 6.40 6.99
N GLN A 58 11.12 6.93 5.78
CA GLN A 58 10.05 7.52 4.98
C GLN A 58 9.00 6.47 4.62
N LEU A 59 9.44 5.25 4.26
CA LEU A 59 8.53 4.13 4.01
C LEU A 59 7.73 3.75 5.25
N GLN A 60 8.33 3.76 6.45
CA GLN A 60 7.63 3.44 7.71
C GLN A 60 6.47 4.41 7.96
N GLU A 61 6.73 5.71 7.79
CA GLU A 61 5.74 6.77 7.98
C GLU A 61 4.60 6.66 6.96
N MET A 62 4.91 6.44 5.68
CA MET A 62 3.92 6.33 4.62
C MET A 62 3.04 5.07 4.72
N VAL A 63 3.64 3.94 5.08
CA VAL A 63 2.94 2.64 5.09
C VAL A 63 2.34 2.31 6.47
N GLY A 64 2.76 3.02 7.51
CA GLY A 64 2.29 2.84 8.89
C GLY A 64 2.77 1.53 9.51
N LEU A 65 4.05 1.17 9.31
CA LEU A 65 4.67 -0.01 9.91
C LEU A 65 5.75 0.40 10.91
N SER A 66 5.96 -0.42 11.93
CA SER A 66 7.12 -0.28 12.81
C SER A 66 8.42 -0.48 12.03
N GLN A 67 9.53 0.06 12.56
CA GLN A 67 10.85 -0.10 11.95
C GLN A 67 11.22 -1.57 11.69
N SER A 68 10.97 -2.45 12.65
CA SER A 68 11.29 -3.87 12.52
C SER A 68 10.41 -4.57 11.47
N ALA A 69 9.12 -4.23 11.40
CA ALA A 69 8.21 -4.77 10.40
C ALA A 69 8.60 -4.28 8.99
N MET A 70 8.90 -2.99 8.83
CA MET A 70 9.32 -2.43 7.54
C MET A 70 10.66 -3.02 7.07
N SER A 71 11.65 -3.16 7.97
CA SER A 71 12.94 -3.75 7.62
C SER A 71 12.80 -5.20 7.12
N ARG A 72 11.93 -5.99 7.76
CA ARG A 72 11.65 -7.37 7.33
C ARG A 72 10.94 -7.40 5.98
N LEU A 73 9.95 -6.52 5.79
CA LEU A 73 9.21 -6.41 4.53
C LEU A 73 10.15 -6.06 3.37
N VAL A 74 10.96 -5.02 3.52
CA VAL A 74 11.94 -4.61 2.49
C VAL A 74 12.95 -5.72 2.24
N GLY A 75 13.51 -6.36 3.28
CA GLY A 75 14.43 -7.47 3.11
C GLY A 75 13.83 -8.65 2.33
N ASN A 76 12.55 -8.97 2.56
CA ASN A 76 11.85 -10.00 1.80
C ASN A 76 11.63 -9.59 0.33
N MET A 77 11.38 -8.30 0.07
CA MET A 77 11.20 -7.79 -1.29
C MET A 77 12.52 -7.63 -2.06
N GLU A 78 13.64 -7.46 -1.35
CA GLU A 78 15.01 -7.46 -1.90
C GLU A 78 15.53 -8.88 -2.18
N ALA A 79 15.05 -9.89 -1.45
CA ALA A 79 15.45 -11.27 -1.66
C ALA A 79 15.19 -11.71 -3.11
N ASN A 80 16.08 -12.53 -3.67
CA ASN A 80 16.01 -12.99 -5.07
C ASN A 80 14.69 -13.69 -5.43
N SER A 81 13.96 -14.25 -4.45
CA SER A 81 12.64 -14.83 -4.64
C SER A 81 11.55 -13.81 -4.98
N CYS A 82 11.71 -12.55 -4.58
CA CYS A 82 10.83 -11.44 -4.93
C CYS A 82 11.46 -10.50 -5.96
N GLY A 83 12.70 -10.04 -5.69
CA GLY A 83 13.52 -9.20 -6.57
C GLY A 83 12.91 -7.84 -6.91
N ALA A 84 11.91 -7.39 -6.16
CA ALA A 84 11.14 -6.18 -6.45
C ALA A 84 11.87 -4.91 -6.02
N LEU A 85 12.75 -5.01 -5.02
CA LEU A 85 13.50 -3.89 -4.47
C LEU A 85 15.00 -4.17 -4.50
N GLU A 86 15.79 -3.09 -4.46
CA GLU A 86 17.23 -3.16 -4.28
C GLU A 86 17.71 -2.09 -3.31
N LYS A 87 18.80 -2.40 -2.63
CA LYS A 87 19.48 -1.46 -1.73
C LYS A 87 20.45 -0.60 -2.52
N GLN A 88 20.30 0.72 -2.45
CA GLN A 88 21.22 1.68 -3.04
C GLN A 88 21.98 2.45 -1.96
N VAL A 89 23.31 2.34 -2.00
CA VAL A 89 24.20 3.12 -1.14
C VAL A 89 24.38 4.51 -1.74
N CYS A 90 24.22 5.56 -0.93
CA CYS A 90 24.54 6.91 -1.36
C CYS A 90 26.06 7.12 -1.32
N THR A 91 26.65 7.59 -2.41
CA THR A 91 28.10 7.89 -2.49
C THR A 91 28.48 9.13 -1.68
N ASP A 92 27.54 10.06 -1.49
CA ASP A 92 27.80 11.38 -0.90
C ASP A 92 27.48 11.46 0.60
N ASP A 93 26.50 10.66 1.07
CA ASP A 93 26.13 10.56 2.48
C ASP A 93 26.19 9.10 2.93
N ARG A 94 27.33 8.72 3.54
CA ARG A 94 27.59 7.36 4.05
C ARG A 94 26.65 6.93 5.19
N ARG A 95 25.75 7.80 5.67
CA ARG A 95 24.88 7.52 6.83
C ARG A 95 23.53 6.94 6.46
N GLY A 96 23.17 6.85 5.17
CA GLY A 96 21.88 6.29 4.77
C GLY A 96 21.91 5.43 3.53
N THR A 97 21.23 4.29 3.61
CA THR A 97 20.87 3.48 2.45
C THR A 97 19.44 3.77 2.02
N TYR A 98 19.27 3.86 0.72
CA TYR A 98 17.97 3.97 0.07
C TYR A 98 17.48 2.58 -0.32
N THR A 99 16.17 2.41 -0.28
CA THR A 99 15.47 1.32 -0.93
C THR A 99 14.97 1.85 -2.26
N ARG A 100 15.30 1.16 -3.34
CA ARG A 100 14.95 1.55 -4.71
C ARG A 100 14.10 0.48 -5.38
N LEU A 101 13.16 0.92 -6.19
CA LEU A 101 12.32 0.05 -7.02
C LEU A 101 13.13 -0.50 -8.20
N THR A 102 13.13 -1.81 -8.39
CA THR A 102 13.75 -2.46 -9.56
C THR A 102 12.80 -2.44 -10.76
N ASN A 103 13.32 -2.77 -11.95
CA ASN A 103 12.47 -2.96 -13.13
C ASN A 103 11.44 -4.08 -12.94
N LEU A 104 11.81 -5.16 -12.24
CA LEU A 104 10.90 -6.25 -11.90
C LEU A 104 9.82 -5.77 -10.91
N GLY A 105 10.21 -4.96 -9.91
CA GLY A 105 9.27 -4.33 -8.99
C GLY A 105 8.27 -3.43 -9.69
N GLU A 106 8.71 -2.67 -10.70
CA GLU A 106 7.83 -1.85 -11.53
C GLU A 106 6.83 -2.71 -12.32
N GLN A 107 7.28 -3.81 -12.94
CA GLN A 107 6.37 -4.71 -13.66
C GLN A 107 5.32 -5.33 -12.71
N LYS A 108 5.75 -5.78 -11.53
CA LYS A 108 4.84 -6.28 -10.49
C LYS A 108 3.84 -5.22 -10.06
N LEU A 109 4.27 -3.97 -9.91
CA LEU A 109 3.39 -2.85 -9.56
C LEU A 109 2.34 -2.60 -10.64
N GLN A 110 2.74 -2.53 -11.92
CA GLN A 110 1.80 -2.25 -12.99
C GLN A 110 0.74 -3.34 -13.13
N GLY A 111 1.13 -4.62 -13.03
CA GLY A 111 0.18 -5.73 -13.00
C GLY A 111 -0.77 -5.64 -11.80
N SER A 112 -0.22 -5.50 -10.60
CA SER A 112 -1.03 -5.42 -9.37
C SER A 112 -1.94 -4.21 -9.31
N LEU A 113 -1.57 -3.07 -9.90
CA LEU A 113 -2.45 -1.89 -10.00
C LEU A 113 -3.72 -2.18 -10.80
N ALA A 114 -3.63 -2.98 -11.86
CA ALA A 114 -4.80 -3.37 -12.65
C ALA A 114 -5.75 -4.24 -11.81
N SER A 115 -5.24 -5.29 -11.14
CA SER A 115 -6.05 -6.14 -10.25
C SER A 115 -6.64 -5.33 -9.08
N PHE A 116 -5.86 -4.42 -8.48
CA PHE A 116 -6.29 -3.53 -7.41
C PHE A 116 -7.47 -2.65 -7.84
N HIS A 117 -7.36 -2.02 -9.02
CA HIS A 117 -8.44 -1.20 -9.57
C HIS A 117 -9.71 -2.01 -9.85
N GLU A 118 -9.58 -3.21 -10.41
CA GLU A 118 -10.74 -4.04 -10.74
C GLU A 118 -11.49 -4.50 -9.48
N ILE A 119 -10.76 -4.92 -8.44
CA ILE A 119 -11.35 -5.33 -7.15
C ILE A 119 -12.11 -4.17 -6.49
N LEU A 120 -11.51 -2.98 -6.45
CA LEU A 120 -12.19 -1.80 -5.91
C LEU A 120 -13.40 -1.40 -6.74
N LYS A 121 -13.27 -1.40 -8.08
CA LYS A 121 -14.36 -1.05 -8.98
C LYS A 121 -15.54 -2.02 -8.84
N SER A 122 -15.28 -3.32 -8.75
CA SER A 122 -16.32 -4.35 -8.57
C SER A 122 -17.09 -4.14 -7.26
N ASN A 123 -16.36 -3.99 -6.14
CA ASN A 123 -16.95 -3.87 -4.82
C ASN A 123 -17.58 -2.49 -4.53
N LEU A 124 -17.10 -1.41 -5.17
CA LEU A 124 -17.56 -0.04 -4.95
C LEU A 124 -18.34 0.54 -6.15
N SER A 125 -18.77 -0.31 -7.09
CA SER A 125 -19.44 0.10 -8.34
C SER A 125 -20.68 0.96 -8.13
N THR A 126 -21.37 0.82 -7.00
CA THR A 126 -22.58 1.58 -6.65
C THR A 126 -22.30 2.81 -5.79
N VAL A 127 -21.06 2.99 -5.34
CA VAL A 127 -20.64 4.10 -4.48
C VAL A 127 -19.98 5.18 -5.33
N ASN A 128 -20.47 6.41 -5.23
CA ASN A 128 -19.76 7.55 -5.79
C ASN A 128 -18.56 7.92 -4.89
N VAL A 129 -17.45 7.21 -5.09
CA VAL A 129 -16.23 7.37 -4.28
C VAL A 129 -15.72 8.80 -4.32
N GLU A 130 -15.77 9.47 -5.47
CA GLU A 130 -15.32 10.86 -5.62
C GLU A 130 -16.16 11.82 -4.76
N ALA A 131 -17.49 11.67 -4.78
CA ALA A 131 -18.39 12.47 -3.95
C ALA A 131 -18.15 12.21 -2.45
N VAL A 132 -17.95 10.95 -2.04
CA VAL A 132 -17.65 10.59 -0.65
C VAL A 132 -16.32 11.18 -0.20
N MET A 133 -15.27 11.05 -1.01
CA MET A 133 -13.95 11.61 -0.68
C MET A 133 -14.01 13.13 -0.56
N LYS A 134 -14.69 13.81 -1.49
CA LYS A 134 -14.89 15.26 -1.44
C LYS A 134 -15.55 15.69 -0.12
N GLN A 135 -16.64 15.03 0.28
CA GLN A 135 -17.33 15.32 1.54
C GLN A 135 -16.45 15.10 2.78
N LEU A 136 -15.58 14.08 2.76
CA LEU A 136 -14.68 13.77 3.88
C LEU A 136 -13.48 14.72 3.96
N THR A 137 -12.97 15.20 2.81
CA THR A 137 -11.80 16.10 2.77
C THR A 137 -12.17 17.57 2.92
N GLU A 138 -13.39 17.97 2.58
CA GLU A 138 -13.88 19.36 2.76
C GLU A 138 -14.27 19.66 4.22
N GLY A 139 -14.38 18.63 5.07
CA GLY A 139 -14.72 18.74 6.49
C GLY A 139 -13.55 18.61 7.47
N LEU A 140 -12.32 18.43 6.97
CA LEU A 140 -11.07 18.37 7.74
C LEU A 140 -10.20 19.60 7.45
#